data_AF-A0A972N4T5-F1
#
_entry.id   AF-A0A972N4T5-F1
#
_cell.length_a   1.000
_cell.length_b   1.000
_cell.length_c   1.000
_cell.angle_alpha   90.00
_cell.angle_beta   90.00
_cell.angle_gamma   90.00
#
_symmetry.space_group_name_H-M   'P 1'
#
loop_
_entity.id
_entity.type
_entity.pdbx_description
1 polymer ?
#
loop_
_entity_poly.entity_id
_entity_poly.type
_entity_poly.pdbx_seq_one_letter_code
_entity_poly.pdbx_strand_id
1 'polypeptide(L)' 'MRLFGTDGVRGKAGEKLTAYLAMRLAMAAGIYFRKNAVSNLLIVGKDTRRSGYMIENA' A
#
# COMPACT_ATOMS: atom_id res chain seq x y z
N MET A 1 6.05 16.92 4.51
CA MET A 1 4.98 16.05 5.09
C MET A 1 5.49 14.62 5.11
N ARG A 2 5.47 13.93 6.26
CA ARG A 2 6.04 12.59 6.41
C ARG A 2 4.96 11.54 6.11
N LEU A 3 5.12 10.76 5.03
CA LEU A 3 4.13 9.75 4.62
C LEU A 3 4.16 8.51 5.53
N PHE A 4 5.37 8.09 5.91
CA PHE A 4 5.60 6.94 6.78
C PHE A 4 5.74 7.37 8.25
N GLY A 5 4.96 6.74 9.13
CA GLY A 5 5.19 6.75 10.57
C GLY A 5 6.10 5.60 11.00
N THR A 6 6.05 5.23 12.28
CA THR A 6 6.84 4.13 12.85
C THR A 6 6.50 2.79 12.20
N ASP A 7 5.21 2.51 11.99
CA ASP A 7 4.70 1.23 11.49
C ASP A 7 4.07 1.36 10.08
N GLY A 8 4.66 2.18 9.21
CA GLY A 8 4.17 2.40 7.85
C GLY A 8 3.18 3.56 7.71
N VAL A 9 2.33 3.49 6.68
CA VAL A 9 1.35 4.54 6.36
C VAL A 9 0.02 4.23 7.05
N ARG A 10 -0.37 5.06 8.03
CA ARG A 10 -1.63 4.90 8.80
C ARG A 10 -2.55 6.10 8.67
N GLY A 11 -3.86 5.82 8.70
CA GLY A 11 -4.92 6.82 8.65
C GLY A 11 -6.30 6.20 8.53
N LYS A 12 -7.34 7.03 8.60
CA LYS A 12 -8.72 6.60 8.35
C LYS A 12 -8.91 6.33 6.85
N ALA A 13 -9.52 5.19 6.52
CA ALA A 13 -9.80 4.79 5.15
C ALA A 13 -10.81 5.75 4.50
N GLY A 14 -10.59 6.09 3.23
CA GLY A 14 -11.41 7.04 2.48
C GLY A 14 -11.08 8.52 2.76
N GLU A 15 -10.33 8.82 3.83
CA GLU A 15 -9.88 10.17 4.16
C GLU A 15 -8.38 10.30 3.93
N LYS A 16 -7.57 9.88 4.91
CA LYS A 16 -6.11 9.92 4.80
C LYS A 16 -5.57 8.73 4.02
N LEU A 17 -6.15 7.55 4.20
CA LEU A 17 -5.86 6.36 3.40
C LEU A 17 -6.88 6.26 2.26
N THR A 18 -6.62 6.95 1.15
CA THR A 18 -7.43 6.87 -0.06
C THR A 18 -6.96 5.74 -0.98
N ALA A 19 -7.84 5.24 -1.86
CA ALA A 19 -7.47 4.31 -2.92
C ALA A 19 -6.31 4.88 -3.77
N TYR A 20 -6.39 6.16 -4.16
CA TYR A 20 -5.33 6.80 -4.92
C TYR A 20 -3.96 6.78 -4.22
N LEU A 21 -3.94 7.01 -2.90
CA LEU A 21 -2.72 6.92 -2.12
C LEU A 21 -2.18 5.49 -2.07
N ALA A 22 -3.06 4.49 -1.87
CA ALA A 22 -2.70 3.08 -1.86
C ALA A 22 -2.09 2.65 -3.20
N MET A 23 -2.74 2.97 -4.32
CA MET A 23 -2.26 2.67 -5.66
C MET A 23 -0.87 3.26 -5.91
N ARG A 24 -0.67 4.54 -5.59
CA ARG A 24 0.64 5.20 -5.76
C ARG A 24 1.72 4.59 -4.88
N LEU A 25 1.37 4.21 -3.65
CA LEU A 25 2.30 3.56 -2.74
C LEU A 25 2.71 2.18 -3.26
N ALA A 26 1.75 1.40 -3.78
CA ALA A 26 2.01 0.09 -4.39
C ALA A 26 2.89 0.20 -5.64
N MET A 27 2.62 1.15 -6.54
CA MET A 27 3.48 1.39 -7.71
C MET A 27 4.90 1.77 -7.29
N ALA A 28 5.04 2.68 -6.32
CA ALA A 28 6.34 3.11 -5.81
C ALA A 28 7.11 1.93 -5.19
N ALA A 29 6.43 1.10 -4.40
CA ALA A 29 7.01 -0.11 -3.82
C ALA A 29 7.46 -1.09 -4.91
N GLY A 30 6.63 -1.33 -5.92
CA GLY A 30 6.97 -2.19 -7.06
C GLY A 30 8.21 -1.70 -7.80
N ILE A 31 8.28 -0.42 -8.16
CA ILE A 31 9.44 0.18 -8.82
C ILE A 31 10.70 0.08 -7.95
N TYR A 32 10.56 0.33 -6.65
CA TYR A 32 11.67 0.32 -5.71
C TYR A 32 12.25 -1.08 -5.52
N PHE A 33 11.41 -2.08 -5.22
CA PHE A 33 11.86 -3.44 -4.92
C PHE A 33 12.26 -4.22 -6.17
N ARG A 34 11.73 -3.88 -7.36
CA ARG A 34 12.06 -4.54 -8.63
C ARG A 34 13.56 -4.61 -8.91
N LYS A 35 14.35 -3.63 -8.45
CA LYS A 35 15.80 -3.59 -8.68
C LYS A 35 16.56 -4.77 -8.06
N ASN A 36 16.04 -5.32 -6.96
CA ASN A 36 16.70 -6.38 -6.19
C ASN A 36 15.82 -7.65 -6.07
N ALA A 37 14.75 -7.73 -6.86
CA ALA A 37 13.79 -8.81 -6.75
C ALA A 37 14.27 -10.05 -7.53
N VAL A 38 14.21 -11.22 -6.90
CA VAL A 38 14.46 -12.52 -7.55
C VAL A 38 13.33 -12.87 -8.52
N SER A 39 12.10 -12.44 -8.22
CA SER A 39 10.93 -12.61 -9.08
C SER A 39 10.03 -11.37 -9.01
N ASN A 40 9.19 -11.15 -10.02
CA ASN A 40 8.22 -10.05 -10.03
C ASN A 40 6.95 -10.36 -9.20
N LEU A 41 7.11 -11.05 -8.06
CA LEU A 41 6.00 -11.47 -7.20
C LEU A 41 5.92 -10.56 -5.96
N LEU A 42 4.74 -10.00 -5.73
CA LEU A 42 4.39 -9.26 -4.52
C LEU A 42 3.19 -9.95 -3.88
N ILE A 43 3.30 -10.26 -2.59
CA ILE A 43 2.23 -10.88 -1.81
C ILE A 43 1.59 -9.79 -0.94
N VAL A 44 0.27 -9.63 -1.06
CA VAL A 44 -0.50 -8.66 -0.27
C VAL A 44 -1.31 -9.41 0.78
N GLY A 45 -1.06 -9.11 2.05
CA GLY A 45 -1.87 -9.58 3.17
C GLY A 45 -2.83 -8.49 3.65
N LYS A 46 -4.05 -8.87 4.02
CA LYS A 46 -5.05 -7.97 4.61
C LYS A 46 -5.69 -8.58 5.86
N ASP A 47 -6.27 -7.71 6.67
CA ASP A 47 -7.12 -8.11 7.80
C ASP A 47 -8.59 -8.28 7.36
N THR A 48 -9.50 -8.39 8.34
CA THR A 48 -10.95 -8.56 8.11
C THR A 48 -11.71 -7.25 7.92
N ARG A 49 -11.04 -6.08 7.86
CA ARG A 49 -11.72 -4.79 7.72
C ARG A 49 -12.34 -4.66 6.34
N ARG A 50 -13.58 -4.15 6.30
CA ARG A 50 -14.30 -3.86 5.03
C ARG A 50 -13.54 -2.90 4.12
N SER A 51 -12.82 -1.94 4.67
CA SER A 51 -11.97 -1.02 3.89
C SER A 51 -10.78 -1.71 3.21
N GLY A 52 -10.45 -2.94 3.58
CA GLY A 52 -9.39 -3.73 2.95
C GLY A 52 -9.63 -3.93 1.46
N TYR A 53 -10.88 -4.15 1.03
CA TYR A 53 -11.22 -4.31 -0.38
C TYR A 53 -10.91 -3.06 -1.22
N MET A 54 -11.04 -1.87 -0.64
CA MET A 54 -10.69 -0.63 -1.34
C MET A 54 -9.17 -0.54 -1.58
N ILE A 55 -8.36 -1.00 -0.62
CA ILE A 55 -6.90 -0.95 -0.71
C ILE A 55 -6.37 -2.07 -1.59
N GLU A 56 -6.97 -3.26 -1.55
CA GLU A 56 -6.62 -4.41 -2.37
C GLU A 56 -6.86 -4.18 -3.87
N ASN A 57 -7.95 -3.50 -4.22
CA ASN A 57 -8.30 -3.21 -5.62
C ASN A 57 -7.73 -1.90 -6.15
N ALA A 58 -7.04 -1.13 -5.30
CA ALA A 58 -6.47 0.17 -5.66
C ALA A 58 -5.14 0.01 -6.41
#